data_AF-A0A914E4T2-F1
#
_entry.id   AF-A0A914E4T2-F1
#
_cell.length_a   1.000
_cell.length_b   1.000
_cell.length_c   1.000
_cell.angle_alpha   90.00
_cell.angle_beta   90.00
_cell.angle_gamma   90.00
#
_symmetry.space_group_name_H-M   'P 1'
#
loop_
_entity.id
_entity.type
_entity.pdbx_description
1 polymer ?
#
loop_
_entity_poly.entity_id
_entity_poly.type
_entity_poly.pdbx_seq_one_letter_code
_entity_poly.pdbx_strand_id
1 'polypeptide(L)'
;MEIKVQFKVINDDHTEIPYTTIEYSKKYCVVYNYLTANDTYLKGDHITLVLHSTINYASLLEEHINQWDGGISAAFFVSTPRLTPNSTIAVPSLLLQSTIAVVNQLRMYEGADKLSIHLFFEKGSFKKCPQVYLRPLDMEPE
;
A
#
# COMPACT_ATOMS: atom_id res chain seq x y z
N MET A 1 -11.71 2.91 -28.47
CA MET A 1 -12.24 3.63 -27.29
C MET A 1 -11.04 4.06 -26.47
N GLU A 2 -10.59 5.31 -26.63
CA GLU A 2 -9.45 5.86 -25.88
C GLU A 2 -9.96 6.44 -24.56
N ILE A 3 -9.56 5.84 -23.44
CA ILE A 3 -9.84 6.39 -22.11
C ILE A 3 -8.81 7.48 -21.85
N LYS A 4 -9.23 8.75 -21.90
CA LYS A 4 -8.41 9.90 -21.50
C LYS A 4 -8.54 10.08 -19.98
N VAL A 5 -7.55 9.59 -19.24
CA VAL A 5 -7.43 9.87 -17.81
C VAL A 5 -6.85 11.28 -17.65
N GLN A 6 -7.66 12.24 -17.19
CA GLN A 6 -7.16 13.55 -16.78
C GLN A 6 -6.80 13.53 -15.30
N PHE A 7 -5.53 13.80 -14.99
CA PHE A 7 -5.08 14.00 -13.61
C PHE A 7 -5.47 15.41 -13.17
N LYS A 8 -6.51 15.53 -12.35
CA LYS A 8 -6.86 16.79 -11.70
C LYS A 8 -6.05 16.87 -10.40
N VAL A 9 -5.01 17.70 -10.38
CA VAL A 9 -4.36 18.09 -9.12
C VAL A 9 -5.29 19.12 -8.48
N ILE A 10 -6.15 18.66 -7.56
CA ILE A 10 -7.00 19.54 -6.76
C ILE A 10 -6.14 20.04 -5.59
N ASN A 11 -5.86 21.33 -5.56
CA ASN A 11 -5.47 22.03 -4.34
C ASN A 11 -6.75 22.56 -3.69
N ASP A 12 -7.12 22.04 -2.53
CA ASP A 12 -8.03 22.67 -1.58
C ASP A 12 -7.88 21.95 -0.23
N ASP A 13 -7.23 22.60 0.74
CA ASP A 13 -7.21 22.42 2.22
C ASP A 13 -7.34 21.01 2.88
N HIS A 14 -7.13 19.93 2.15
CA HIS A 14 -7.05 18.56 2.64
C HIS A 14 -5.59 18.12 2.59
N THR A 15 -4.82 18.49 3.61
CA THR A 15 -3.38 18.17 3.68
C THR A 15 -3.16 16.66 3.84
N GLU A 16 -3.13 15.94 2.71
CA GLU A 16 -2.65 14.56 2.70
C GLU A 16 -1.21 14.54 3.18
N ILE A 17 -0.95 13.73 4.20
CA ILE A 17 0.39 13.52 4.74
C ILE A 17 1.00 12.38 3.91
N PRO A 18 2.11 12.63 3.18
CA PRO A 18 2.74 11.57 2.40
C PRO A 18 3.29 10.50 3.34
N TYR A 19 3.24 9.24 2.91
CA TYR A 19 3.80 8.13 3.68
C TYR A 19 5.32 8.24 3.73
N THR A 20 5.88 8.14 4.94
CA THR A 20 7.31 7.99 5.13
C THR A 20 7.74 6.60 4.65
N THR A 21 8.80 6.56 3.86
CA THR A 21 9.41 5.30 3.43
C THR A 21 10.75 5.11 4.13
N ILE A 22 11.02 3.87 4.51
CA ILE A 22 12.25 3.48 5.19
C ILE A 22 13.09 2.62 4.25
N GLU A 23 14.40 2.87 4.22
CA GLU A 23 15.32 2.08 3.43
C GLU A 23 15.48 0.67 4.02
N TYR A 24 15.30 -0.35 3.18
CA TYR A 24 15.48 -1.75 3.52
C TYR A 24 16.51 -2.41 2.60
N SER A 25 17.52 -3.05 3.21
CA SER A 25 18.59 -3.77 2.51
C SER A 25 19.33 -2.93 1.44
N LYS A 26 19.31 -1.60 1.57
CA LYS A 26 19.85 -0.61 0.61
C LYS A 26 19.28 -0.65 -0.81
N LYS A 27 18.38 -1.60 -1.10
CA LYS A 27 17.83 -1.86 -2.44
C LYS A 27 16.34 -1.52 -2.53
N TYR A 28 15.65 -1.47 -1.40
CA TYR A 28 14.21 -1.29 -1.36
C TYR A 28 13.83 -0.13 -0.44
N CYS A 29 12.64 0.41 -0.70
CA CYS A 29 11.99 1.39 0.14
C CYS A 29 10.66 0.79 0.62
N VAL A 30 10.36 0.98 1.90
CA VAL A 30 9.24 0.32 2.55
C VAL A 30 8.31 1.35 3.17
N VAL A 31 7.02 1.26 2.84
CA VAL A 31 5.95 1.85 3.63
C VAL A 31 5.51 0.79 4.63
N TYR A 32 5.93 0.94 5.89
CA TYR A 32 5.43 0.11 6.97
C TYR A 32 4.03 0.53 7.37
N ASN A 33 3.26 -0.43 7.86
CA ASN A 33 1.93 -0.21 8.45
C ASN A 33 0.99 0.60 7.55
N TYR A 34 0.93 0.27 6.25
CA TYR A 34 -0.05 0.86 5.34
C TYR A 34 -1.47 0.51 5.77
N LEU A 35 -1.68 -0.77 6.09
CA LEU A 35 -2.73 -1.25 7.00
C LEU A 35 -2.06 -1.76 8.27
N THR A 36 -2.77 -1.69 9.38
CA THR A 36 -2.29 -2.19 10.68
C THR A 36 -3.40 -3.03 11.29
N ALA A 37 -3.05 -4.27 11.64
CA ALA A 37 -3.96 -5.14 12.37
C ALA A 37 -4.26 -4.56 13.76
N ASN A 38 -5.45 -4.87 14.28
CA ASN A 38 -5.79 -4.58 15.66
C ASN A 38 -4.90 -5.40 16.59
N ASP A 39 -4.49 -4.76 17.68
CA ASP A 39 -3.63 -5.34 18.73
C ASP A 39 -4.17 -6.67 19.27
N THR A 40 -5.48 -6.87 19.28
CA THR A 40 -6.12 -8.12 19.73
C THR A 40 -5.65 -9.34 18.94
N TYR A 41 -5.33 -9.20 17.65
CA TYR A 41 -4.81 -10.31 16.82
C TYR A 41 -3.29 -10.40 16.83
N LEU A 42 -2.61 -9.40 17.39
CA LEU A 42 -1.15 -9.33 17.53
C LEU A 42 -0.68 -9.74 18.93
N LYS A 43 -1.59 -9.84 19.90
CA LYS A 43 -1.31 -10.13 21.31
C LYS A 43 -2.04 -11.41 21.73
N GLY A 44 -1.32 -12.37 22.29
CA GLY A 44 -1.86 -13.64 22.77
C GLY A 44 -1.12 -14.86 22.21
N ASP A 45 -1.71 -16.05 22.36
CA ASP A 45 -1.14 -17.33 21.90
C ASP A 45 -1.44 -17.63 20.41
N HIS A 46 -1.81 -16.60 19.64
CA HIS A 46 -2.12 -16.74 18.22
C HIS A 46 -0.85 -16.68 17.36
N ILE A 47 -0.80 -17.50 16.32
CA ILE A 47 0.29 -17.50 15.35
C ILE A 47 0.00 -16.45 14.28
N THR A 48 0.98 -15.60 13.98
CA THR A 48 0.88 -14.63 12.88
C THR A 48 1.25 -15.31 11.56
N LEU A 49 0.39 -15.20 10.55
CA LEU A 49 0.72 -15.58 9.17
C LEU A 49 1.55 -14.47 8.53
N VAL A 50 2.75 -14.80 8.02
CA VAL A 50 3.63 -13.82 7.35
C VAL A 50 3.77 -14.16 5.88
N LEU A 51 3.50 -13.18 5.01
CA LEU A 51 3.48 -13.34 3.56
C LEU A 51 4.35 -12.27 2.90
N HIS A 52 5.19 -12.68 1.95
CA HIS A 52 5.88 -11.77 1.04
C HIS A 52 5.46 -12.12 -0.39
N SER A 53 4.79 -11.19 -1.08
CA SER A 53 4.20 -11.49 -2.38
C SER A 53 4.06 -10.25 -3.26
N THR A 54 3.44 -10.43 -4.43
CA THR A 54 2.96 -9.33 -5.28
C THR A 54 1.46 -9.11 -5.04
N ILE A 55 0.91 -8.02 -5.57
CA ILE A 55 -0.51 -7.67 -5.37
C ILE A 55 -1.48 -8.73 -5.91
N ASN A 56 -1.06 -9.58 -6.84
CA ASN A 56 -1.89 -10.67 -7.36
C ASN A 56 -2.32 -11.67 -6.28
N TYR A 57 -1.62 -11.71 -5.14
CA TYR A 57 -2.00 -12.54 -3.99
C TYR A 57 -3.18 -11.97 -3.20
N ALA A 58 -3.58 -10.71 -3.43
CA ALA A 58 -4.65 -10.08 -2.66
C ALA A 58 -5.97 -10.87 -2.70
N SER A 59 -6.30 -11.56 -3.81
CA SER A 59 -7.49 -12.40 -3.90
C SER A 59 -7.42 -13.62 -2.97
N LEU A 60 -6.24 -14.21 -2.79
CA LEU A 60 -6.05 -15.32 -1.84
C LEU A 60 -5.99 -14.83 -0.39
N LEU A 61 -5.65 -13.55 -0.19
CA LEU A 61 -5.63 -12.96 1.15
C LEU A 61 -7.04 -12.94 1.75
N GLU A 62 -8.08 -12.73 0.94
CA GLU A 62 -9.47 -12.82 1.38
C GLU A 62 -9.80 -14.19 2.01
N GLU A 63 -9.38 -15.27 1.35
CA GLU A 63 -9.56 -16.63 1.89
C GLU A 63 -8.80 -16.81 3.21
N HIS A 64 -7.59 -16.27 3.31
CA HIS A 64 -6.80 -16.33 4.54
C HIS A 64 -7.40 -15.52 5.68
N ILE A 65 -7.99 -14.36 5.43
CA ILE A 65 -8.67 -13.56 6.46
C ILE A 65 -9.79 -14.37 7.14
N ASN A 66 -10.52 -15.15 6.34
CA ASN A 66 -11.64 -15.97 6.80
C ASN A 66 -11.20 -17.23 7.54
N GLN A 67 -10.06 -17.80 7.18
CA GLN A 67 -9.59 -19.09 7.74
C GLN A 67 -8.56 -18.94 8.86
N TRP A 68 -7.87 -17.81 8.94
CA TRP A 68 -6.81 -17.60 9.90
C TRP A 68 -7.31 -16.87 11.15
N ASP A 69 -7.10 -17.48 12.30
CA ASP A 69 -7.59 -16.93 13.59
C ASP A 69 -6.69 -15.81 14.14
N GLY A 70 -5.41 -15.81 13.79
CA GLY A 70 -4.43 -14.82 14.25
C GLY A 70 -4.28 -13.60 13.35
N GLY A 71 -3.27 -12.78 13.63
CA GLY A 71 -2.88 -11.69 12.74
C GLY A 71 -2.29 -12.21 11.42
N ILE A 72 -2.44 -11.42 10.36
CA ILE A 72 -1.81 -11.66 9.06
C ILE A 72 -0.94 -10.45 8.72
N SER A 73 0.35 -10.66 8.50
CA SER A 73 1.28 -9.64 8.03
C SER A 73 1.67 -9.92 6.58
N ALA A 74 1.29 -9.04 5.67
CA ALA A 74 1.58 -9.16 4.25
C ALA A 74 2.49 -8.01 3.77
N ALA A 75 3.60 -8.36 3.15
CA ALA A 75 4.43 -7.43 2.40
C ALA A 75 4.14 -7.60 0.91
N PHE A 76 3.69 -6.52 0.25
CA PHE A 76 3.51 -6.49 -1.18
C PHE A 76 4.63 -5.74 -1.88
N PHE A 77 5.26 -6.41 -2.83
CA PHE A 77 6.14 -5.75 -3.80
C PHE A 77 5.29 -5.03 -4.85
N VAL A 78 5.48 -3.72 -4.96
CA VAL A 78 4.68 -2.81 -5.77
C VAL A 78 5.57 -2.01 -6.71
N SER A 79 4.94 -1.37 -7.70
CA SER A 79 5.66 -0.54 -8.66
C SER A 79 6.31 0.68 -8.01
N THR A 80 7.54 0.98 -8.42
CA THR A 80 8.26 2.17 -7.97
C THR A 80 7.49 3.45 -8.33
N PRO A 81 7.29 4.39 -7.39
CA PRO A 81 6.64 5.67 -7.67
C PRO A 81 7.57 6.55 -8.51
N ARG A 82 7.03 7.64 -9.08
CA ARG A 82 7.80 8.59 -9.90
C ARG A 82 8.14 9.81 -9.08
N LEU A 83 9.38 10.30 -9.18
CA LEU A 83 9.73 11.58 -8.55
C LEU A 83 8.97 12.72 -9.19
N THR A 84 8.52 13.65 -8.35
CA THR A 84 8.15 14.98 -8.83
C THR A 84 9.44 15.80 -9.02
N PRO A 85 9.57 16.56 -10.13
CA PRO A 85 10.73 17.42 -10.33
C PRO A 85 10.95 18.35 -9.12
N ASN A 86 12.19 18.44 -8.64
CA ASN A 86 12.61 19.29 -7.51
C ASN A 86 11.96 18.97 -6.15
N SER A 87 11.56 17.72 -5.90
CA SER A 87 10.92 17.32 -4.64
C SER A 87 11.49 16.01 -4.10
N THR A 88 11.39 15.83 -2.78
CA THR A 88 11.66 14.55 -2.08
C THR A 88 10.43 13.65 -2.03
N ILE A 89 9.32 14.09 -2.62
CA ILE A 89 8.05 13.38 -2.67
C ILE A 89 7.87 12.73 -4.04
N ALA A 90 7.55 11.45 -4.03
CA ALA A 90 7.19 10.69 -5.20
C ALA A 90 5.67 10.53 -5.31
N VAL A 91 5.18 10.57 -6.54
CA VAL A 91 3.79 10.34 -6.90
C VAL A 91 3.61 8.92 -7.44
N PRO A 92 2.46 8.29 -7.19
CA PRO A 92 2.26 6.91 -7.57
C PRO A 92 2.11 6.78 -9.09
N SER A 93 2.76 5.77 -9.68
CA SER A 93 2.50 5.40 -11.07
C SER A 93 1.08 4.83 -11.22
N LEU A 94 0.53 4.77 -12.44
CA LEU A 94 -0.80 4.20 -12.66
C LEU A 94 -0.92 2.77 -12.10
N LEU A 95 0.10 1.94 -12.29
CA LEU A 95 0.13 0.58 -11.76
C LEU A 95 0.18 0.55 -10.22
N LEU A 96 0.93 1.47 -9.61
CA LEU A 96 0.91 1.63 -8.15
C LEU A 96 -0.47 2.08 -7.67
N GLN A 97 -1.14 3.01 -8.36
CA GLN A 97 -2.48 3.47 -8.01
C GLN A 97 -3.50 2.32 -8.06
N SER A 98 -3.47 1.49 -9.11
CA SER A 98 -4.32 0.29 -9.19
C SER A 98 -4.03 -0.68 -8.04
N THR A 99 -2.75 -0.85 -7.68
CA THR A 99 -2.35 -1.69 -6.55
C THR A 99 -2.91 -1.15 -5.23
N ILE A 100 -2.80 0.16 -5.00
CA ILE A 100 -3.35 0.82 -3.82
C ILE A 100 -4.87 0.71 -3.77
N ALA A 101 -5.57 0.80 -4.90
CA ALA A 101 -7.01 0.58 -4.95
C ALA A 101 -7.39 -0.82 -4.47
N VAL A 102 -6.69 -1.87 -4.93
CA VAL A 102 -6.91 -3.25 -4.47
C VAL A 102 -6.61 -3.38 -2.97
N VAL A 103 -5.49 -2.81 -2.49
CA VAL A 103 -5.17 -2.85 -1.05
C VAL A 103 -6.22 -2.12 -0.20
N ASN A 104 -6.78 -1.03 -0.71
CA ASN A 104 -7.84 -0.31 0.00
C ASN A 104 -9.18 -1.05 -0.01
N GLN A 105 -9.49 -1.82 -1.06
CA GLN A 105 -10.63 -2.73 -1.07
C GLN A 105 -10.50 -3.79 0.03
N LEU A 106 -9.27 -4.23 0.37
CA LEU A 106 -9.06 -5.19 1.45
C LEU A 106 -9.59 -4.70 2.81
N ARG A 107 -9.64 -3.38 3.04
CA ARG A 107 -10.17 -2.77 4.28
C ARG A 107 -11.67 -3.04 4.47
N MET A 108 -12.38 -3.36 3.40
CA MET A 108 -13.83 -3.52 3.39
C MET A 108 -14.28 -4.94 3.74
N TYR A 109 -13.37 -5.92 3.75
CA TYR A 109 -13.71 -7.29 4.12
C TYR A 109 -13.94 -7.42 5.62
N GLU A 110 -14.88 -8.29 5.98
CA GLU A 110 -15.03 -8.76 7.36
C GLU A 110 -13.74 -9.45 7.82
N GLY A 111 -13.22 -9.12 9.00
CA GLY A 111 -11.94 -9.62 9.51
C GLY A 111 -10.70 -8.90 8.98
N ALA A 112 -10.84 -7.83 8.20
CA ALA A 112 -9.70 -7.03 7.72
C ALA A 112 -8.89 -6.37 8.85
N ASP A 113 -9.47 -6.28 10.06
CA ASP A 113 -8.79 -5.87 11.30
C ASP A 113 -7.68 -6.85 11.73
N LYS A 114 -7.55 -8.01 11.09
CA LYS A 114 -6.41 -8.93 11.24
C LYS A 114 -5.20 -8.57 10.38
N LEU A 115 -5.35 -7.66 9.40
CA LEU A 115 -4.34 -7.41 8.37
C LEU A 115 -3.37 -6.27 8.73
N SER A 116 -2.08 -6.61 8.74
CA SER A 116 -0.98 -5.64 8.65
C SER A 116 -0.39 -5.70 7.25
N ILE A 117 -0.41 -4.59 6.51
CA ILE A 117 0.13 -4.52 5.15
C ILE A 117 1.33 -3.58 5.09
N HIS A 118 2.39 -4.05 4.44
CA HIS A 118 3.60 -3.29 4.14
C HIS A 118 3.80 -3.24 2.63
N LEU A 119 4.23 -2.10 2.11
CA LEU A 119 4.45 -1.92 0.66
C LEU A 119 5.93 -1.72 0.39
N PHE A 120 6.47 -2.52 -0.51
CA PHE A 120 7.89 -2.53 -0.90
C PHE A 120 8.01 -2.10 -2.35
N PHE A 121 8.95 -1.21 -2.65
CA PHE A 121 9.31 -0.91 -4.04
C PHE A 121 10.82 -0.76 -4.18
N GLU A 122 11.33 -0.87 -5.41
CA GLU A 122 12.76 -0.72 -5.65
C GLU A 122 13.20 0.72 -5.41
N LYS A 123 14.32 0.88 -4.69
CA LYS A 123 14.96 2.19 -4.50
C LYS A 123 15.41 2.79 -5.83
N GLY A 124 15.84 1.95 -6.78
CA GLY A 124 16.23 2.36 -8.13
C GLY A 124 17.29 3.47 -8.11
N SER A 125 16.97 4.58 -8.80
CA SER A 125 17.84 5.75 -8.90
C SER A 125 17.73 6.74 -7.74
N PHE A 126 16.87 6.46 -6.75
CA PHE A 126 16.70 7.37 -5.61
C PHE A 126 17.94 7.33 -4.71
N LYS A 127 18.53 8.51 -4.44
CA LYS A 127 19.64 8.62 -3.48
C LYS A 127 19.22 8.18 -2.07
N LYS A 128 18.00 8.56 -1.66
CA LYS A 128 17.32 8.17 -0.43
C LYS A 128 15.87 7.81 -0.76
N CYS A 129 15.25 6.97 0.05
CA CYS A 129 13.85 6.61 -0.13
C CYS A 129 12.95 7.86 -0.05
N PRO A 130 12.10 8.11 -1.06
CA PRO A 130 11.26 9.31 -1.11
C PRO A 130 10.01 9.12 -0.24
N GLN A 131 9.45 10.21 0.28
CA GLN A 131 8.08 10.14 0.79
C GLN A 131 7.11 9.89 -0.37
N VAL A 132 5.99 9.20 -0.14
CA VAL A 132 5.09 8.79 -1.22
C VAL A 132 3.65 9.13 -0.91
N TYR A 133 2.96 9.75 -1.88
CA TYR A 133 1.50 9.85 -1.85
C TYR A 133 0.88 8.54 -2.34
N LEU A 134 0.00 7.95 -1.54
CA LEU A 134 -0.69 6.70 -1.86
C LEU A 134 -2.20 6.94 -1.84
N ARG A 135 -2.68 7.75 -2.78
CA ARG A 135 -4.10 7.98 -3.00
C ARG A 135 -4.70 6.83 -3.82
N PRO A 136 -5.85 6.25 -3.44
CA PRO A 136 -6.69 5.57 -4.42
C PRO A 136 -7.17 6.59 -5.46
N LEU A 137 -7.37 6.16 -6.70
CA LEU A 137 -8.08 7.01 -7.67
C LEU A 137 -9.49 7.27 -7.11
N ASP A 138 -9.88 8.53 -6.99
CA ASP A 138 -11.29 8.88 -6.79
C ASP A 138 -12.03 8.41 -8.05
N MET A 139 -12.62 7.21 -7.99
CA MET A 139 -13.62 6.80 -8.97
C MET A 139 -14.91 7.48 -8.56
N GLU A 140 -15.22 8.62 -9.18
CA GLU A 140 -16.59 9.13 -9.09
C GLU A 140 -17.54 8.09 -9.72
N PRO A 141 -18.59 7.68 -9.01
CA PRO A 141 -19.65 6.88 -9.63
C PRO A 141 -20.38 7.75 -10.67
N GLU A 142 -20.45 7.26 -11.91
CA GLU A 142 -21.38 7.79 -12.92
C GLU A 142 -22.85 7.48 -12.53
#